data_AF-A0A7Y4HWZ8-F1
#
_entry.id   AF-A0A7Y4HWZ8-F1
#
_cell.length_a   1.000
_cell.length_b   1.000
_cell.length_c   1.000
_cell.angle_alpha   90.00
_cell.angle_beta   90.00
_cell.angle_gamma   90.00
#
_symmetry.space_group_name_H-M   'P 1'
#
loop_
_entity.id
_entity.type
_entity.pdbx_description
1 polymer ?
#
loop_
_entity_poly.entity_id
_entity_poly.type
_entity_poly.pdbx_seq_one_letter_code
_entity_poly.pdbx_strand_id
1 'polypeptide(L)' 'MIYKVLYQKDKIVNPRRETTQTLYMEADNMVEARSTVEDNTPYNIELIQELTGNSLAYEKE' A
#
# COMPACT_ATOMS: atom_id res chain seq x y z
N MET A 1 -9.71 -7.08 5.98
CA MET A 1 -8.56 -7.77 5.33
C MET A 1 -7.31 -6.91 5.49
N ILE A 2 -6.11 -7.49 5.50
CA ILE A 2 -4.86 -6.72 5.58
C ILE A 2 -4.31 -6.52 4.17
N TYR A 3 -3.94 -5.29 3.86
CA TYR A 3 -3.35 -4.90 2.58
C TYR A 3 -1.94 -4.35 2.77
N LYS A 4 -1.04 -4.77 1.88
CA LYS A 4 0.27 -4.19 1.66
C LYS A 4 0.15 -3.18 0.52
N VAL A 5 0.40 -1.90 0.79
CA VAL A 5 0.35 -0.85 -0.23
C VAL A 5 1.77 -0.37 -0.52
N LEU A 6 2.19 -0.53 -1.77
CA LEU A 6 3.43 0.04 -2.29
C LEU A 6 3.14 1.44 -2.82
N TYR A 7 3.94 2.42 -2.42
CA TYR A 7 3.71 3.82 -2.79
C TYR A 7 4.99 4.64 -2.87
N GLN A 8 4.91 5.77 -3.59
CA GLN A 8 5.89 6.86 -3.55
C GLN A 8 5.30 8.04 -2.77
N LYS A 9 6.16 8.81 -2.08
CA LYS A 9 5.72 9.96 -1.27
C LYS A 9 5.07 11.08 -2.10
N ASP A 10 5.59 11.31 -3.30
CA ASP A 10 5.19 12.44 -4.15
C ASP A 10 4.65 11.96 -5.50
N LYS A 11 3.56 12.57 -5.96
CA LYS A 11 2.97 12.33 -7.30
C LYS A 11 3.67 13.11 -8.42
N ILE A 12 4.51 14.09 -8.06
CA ILE A 12 5.08 15.08 -9.00
C ILE A 12 6.47 14.65 -9.50
N VAL A 13 7.20 13.86 -8.73
CA VAL A 13 8.56 13.43 -9.06
C VAL A 13 8.51 12.17 -9.92
N ASN A 14 9.45 12.03 -10.86
CA ASN A 14 9.61 10.80 -11.63
C ASN A 14 9.75 9.60 -10.67
N PRO A 15 8.88 8.56 -10.79
CA PRO A 15 8.92 7.43 -9.90
C PRO A 15 10.25 6.68 -10.04
N ARG A 16 10.89 6.36 -8.91
CA ARG A 16 12.14 5.59 -8.83
C ARG A 16 11.88 4.34 -8.00
N ARG A 17 12.32 3.18 -8.51
CA ARG A 17 12.06 1.89 -7.84
C ARG A 17 12.69 1.83 -6.45
N GLU A 18 13.80 2.54 -6.27
CA GLU A 18 14.56 2.59 -5.03
C GLU A 18 13.86 3.38 -3.92
N THR A 19 12.87 4.22 -4.26
CA THR A 19 12.14 5.07 -3.30
C THR A 19 10.74 4.55 -2.96
N THR A 20 10.33 3.42 -3.57
CA THR A 20 9.07 2.75 -3.24
C THR A 20 9.08 2.36 -1.76
N GLN A 21 8.07 2.84 -1.04
CA GLN A 21 7.82 2.52 0.36
C GLN A 21 6.61 1.60 0.47
N THR A 22 6.48 0.99 1.65
CA THR A 22 5.38 0.08 1.98
C THR A 22 4.64 0.60 3.20
N LEU A 23 3.31 0.54 3.17
CA LEU A 23 2.46 0.62 4.36
C LEU A 23 1.60 -0.64 4.45
N TYR A 24 1.20 -1.00 5.67
CA TYR A 24 0.25 -2.09 5.92
C TYR A 24 -0.99 -1.49 6.57
N MET A 25 -2.16 -1.87 6.09
CA MET A 25 -3.43 -1.36 6.60
C MET A 25 -4.54 -2.40 6.58
N GLU A 26 -5.54 -2.21 7.43
CA GLU A 26 -6.77 -2.98 7.41
C GLU A 26 -7.87 -2.23 6.63
N ALA A 27 -8.63 -2.94 5.81
CA ALA A 27 -9.81 -2.43 5.11
C ALA A 27 -10.77 -3.57 4.75
N ASP A 28 -12.04 -3.27 4.46
CA ASP A 28 -13.06 -4.25 4.10
C ASP A 28 -12.88 -4.75 2.66
N ASN A 29 -12.24 -3.98 1.77
CA ASN A 29 -11.89 -4.38 0.42
C ASN A 29 -10.80 -3.47 -0.18
N MET A 30 -10.29 -3.85 -1.36
CA MET A 30 -9.21 -3.12 -2.05
C MET A 30 -9.61 -1.69 -2.45
N VAL A 31 -10.88 -1.44 -2.78
CA VAL A 31 -11.35 -0.10 -3.17
C VAL A 31 -11.28 0.84 -1.98
N GLU A 32 -11.78 0.39 -0.82
CA GLU A 32 -11.71 1.16 0.42
C GLU A 32 -10.27 1.40 0.87
N ALA A 33 -9.40 0.39 0.77
CA ALA A 33 -7.97 0.55 1.08
C ALA A 33 -7.35 1.67 0.22
N ARG A 34 -7.66 1.69 -1.08
CA ARG A 34 -7.18 2.70 -2.01
C ARG A 34 -7.69 4.09 -1.66
N SER A 35 -9.00 4.25 -1.52
CA SER A 35 -9.63 5.54 -1.20
C SER A 35 -9.09 6.11 0.10
N THR A 36 -8.95 5.27 1.13
CA THR A 36 -8.41 5.70 2.43
C THR A 36 -6.98 6.27 2.30
N VAL A 37 -6.10 5.64 1.52
CA VAL A 37 -4.74 6.15 1.30
C VAL A 37 -4.77 7.45 0.48
N GLU A 38 -5.56 7.50 -0.59
CA GLU A 38 -5.67 8.68 -1.45
C GLU A 38 -6.28 9.91 -0.74
N ASP A 39 -7.24 9.69 0.16
CA ASP A 39 -7.94 10.74 0.90
C ASP A 39 -7.11 11.29 2.06
N ASN A 40 -6.24 10.47 2.67
CA ASN A 40 -5.49 10.85 3.86
C ASN A 40 -4.03 11.20 3.58
N THR A 41 -3.51 10.91 2.38
CA THR A 41 -2.10 11.10 2.07
C THR A 41 -1.87 11.62 0.65
N PRO A 42 -0.78 12.37 0.39
CA PRO A 42 -0.41 12.76 -0.97
C PRO A 42 0.24 11.61 -1.78
N TYR A 43 0.26 10.39 -1.25
CA TYR A 43 1.05 9.29 -1.80
C TYR A 43 0.58 8.86 -3.19
N ASN A 44 1.56 8.52 -4.03
CA ASN A 44 1.32 7.88 -5.32
C ASN A 44 1.32 6.36 -5.13
N ILE A 45 0.14 5.75 -5.17
CA ILE A 45 -0.02 4.30 -5.00
C ILE A 45 0.46 3.57 -6.25
N GLU A 46 1.40 2.65 -6.09
CA GLU A 46 1.94 1.81 -7.16
C GLU A 46 1.23 0.45 -7.24
N LEU A 47 0.98 -0.17 -6.08
CA LEU A 47 0.33 -1.49 -5.98
C LEU A 47 -0.37 -1.65 -4.64
N ILE A 48 -1.55 -2.27 -4.64
CA ILE A 48 -2.24 -2.74 -3.44
C ILE A 48 -2.33 -4.26 -3.52
N GLN A 49 -1.77 -4.95 -2.54
CA GLN A 49 -1.78 -6.41 -2.46
C GLN A 49 -2.50 -6.84 -1.18
N GLU A 50 -3.48 -7.74 -1.32
CA GLU A 50 -4.09 -8.40 -0.17
C GLU A 50 -3.13 -9.43 0.43
N LEU A 51 -2.98 -9.42 1.75
CA LEU A 51 -2.19 -10.39 2.50
C LEU A 51 -3.10 -11.42 3.17
N THR A 52 -2.89 -12.69 2.84
CA THR A 52 -3.70 -13.80 3.34
C THR A 52 -2.83 -15.01 3.70
N GLY A 53 -3.29 -15.83 4.65
CA GLY A 53 -2.64 -17.09 5.03
C GLY A 53 -1.14 -16.96 5.27
N ASN A 54 -0.35 -17.71 4.49
CA ASN A 54 1.11 -17.77 4.61
C ASN A 54 1.80 -16.44 4.30
N SER A 55 1.27 -15.61 3.38
CA SER A 55 1.90 -14.34 3.04
C SER A 55 1.79 -13.34 4.20
N LEU A 56 0.66 -13.35 4.90
CA LEU A 56 0.48 -12.52 6.10
C LEU A 56 1.36 -12.99 7.26
N ALA A 57 1.50 -14.32 7.43
CA ALA A 57 2.36 -14.88 8.47
C ALA A 57 3.83 -14.50 8.25
N TYR A 58 4.31 -14.61 7.01
CA TYR A 58 5.68 -14.26 6.63
C TYR A 58 6.00 -12.76 6.84
N GLU A 59 5.06 -11.87 6.53
CA GLU A 59 5.25 -10.42 6.73
C GLU A 59 5.25 -9.98 8.20
N LYS A 60 4.88 -10.86 9.14
CA LYS A 60 4.88 -10.59 10.59
C LYS A 60 6.13 -11.08 11.31
N GLU A 61 7.00 -11.82 10.62
CA GLU A 61 8.31 -12.28 11.11
C GLU A 61 9.37 -11.17 10.96
#